data_AF-A0A6A8QJL7-F1
#
_entry.id   AF-A0A6A8QJL7-F1
#
_cell.length_a   1.000
_cell.length_b   1.000
_cell.length_c   1.000
_cell.angle_alpha   90.00
_cell.angle_beta   90.00
_cell.angle_gamma   90.00
#
_symmetry.space_group_name_H-M   'P 1'
#
loop_
_entity.id
_entity.type
_entity.pdbx_description
1 polymer ?
#
loop_
_entity_poly.entity_id
_entity_poly.type
_entity_poly.pdbx_seq_one_letter_code
_entity_poly.pdbx_strand_id
1 'polypeptide(L)'
;MKSILSSAIILLALAGCVDAPIDAPSRPDDVAPPPPPEKGRGEWLIGRMKALADAGVLLEPDRVARMLSLNLKENPAETKTKSSDCANPYDSSWEISNYAPQEPNWYVGTPEGVPHMLRPGFAINPPAVMGDPKLNYTLTRIKSCTGRSEPKEYTEARLDFSYTSGYACITPPMLGKVLPEAKYSQATDGVMPYYYTGKFDDVSKATVEFHFFVGTQCLIGATVRQSEKSGKRFLRAQSRFQKCKRQADHEFCESHEPFSWSEGDKINAMNDFAAQRCGTVDSYFQKEPLSGGDPEPLPRWNYPKTPCDGR
;
A
#
# COMPACT_ATOMS: atom_id res chain seq x y z
N MET A 1 41.48 58.48 -44.86
CA MET A 1 40.33 59.00 -44.07
C MET A 1 39.97 57.89 -43.07
N LYS A 2 40.54 57.83 -41.86
CA LYS A 2 40.21 58.53 -40.60
C LYS A 2 38.71 58.50 -40.21
N SER A 3 38.35 57.53 -39.36
CA SER A 3 37.35 57.53 -38.26
C SER A 3 37.46 56.14 -37.61
N ILE A 4 37.95 55.84 -36.40
CA ILE A 4 37.88 56.34 -35.01
C ILE A 4 36.46 56.31 -34.39
N LEU A 5 36.40 55.67 -33.21
CA LEU A 5 35.37 55.64 -32.13
C LEU A 5 34.21 54.63 -32.35
N SER A 6 33.77 53.84 -31.37
CA SER A 6 33.97 53.85 -29.92
C SER A 6 33.73 52.46 -29.32
N SER A 7 34.64 52.01 -28.47
CA SER A 7 34.45 50.87 -27.56
C SER A 7 33.64 51.33 -26.34
N ALA A 8 32.48 50.73 -26.11
CA ALA A 8 31.77 50.82 -24.84
C ALA A 8 32.08 49.56 -24.02
N ILE A 9 32.97 49.69 -23.05
CA ILE A 9 33.21 48.69 -22.00
C ILE A 9 32.16 48.95 -20.91
N ILE A 10 31.19 48.05 -20.79
CA ILE A 10 30.27 48.04 -19.65
C ILE A 10 30.91 47.17 -18.56
N LEU A 11 31.43 47.82 -17.52
CA LEU A 11 31.75 47.17 -16.25
C LEU A 11 30.42 46.96 -15.49
N LEU A 12 29.91 45.72 -15.47
CA LEU A 12 28.88 45.31 -14.52
C LEU A 12 29.56 44.91 -13.20
N ALA A 13 29.38 45.72 -12.17
CA ALA A 13 29.72 45.38 -10.79
C ALA A 13 28.75 44.30 -10.30
N LEU A 14 29.25 43.07 -10.14
CA LEU A 14 28.56 41.99 -9.41
C LEU A 14 28.64 42.31 -7.91
N ALA A 15 27.66 43.05 -7.41
CA ALA A 15 27.39 43.12 -5.99
C ALA A 15 26.89 41.73 -5.53
N GLY A 16 27.70 41.05 -4.72
CA GLY A 16 27.31 39.81 -4.07
C GLY A 16 26.18 40.06 -3.09
N CYS A 17 24.95 39.72 -3.48
CA CYS A 17 23.88 39.46 -2.53
C CYS A 17 24.26 38.19 -1.77
N VAL A 18 24.68 38.37 -0.51
CA VAL A 18 24.74 37.29 0.46
C VAL A 18 23.28 36.94 0.76
N ASP A 19 22.75 35.95 0.05
CA ASP A 19 21.47 35.33 0.38
C ASP A 19 21.63 34.67 1.75
N ALA A 20 21.23 35.38 2.81
CA ALA A 20 20.97 34.74 4.09
C ALA A 20 19.89 33.68 3.82
N PRO A 21 20.09 32.41 4.24
CA PRO A 21 19.07 31.40 4.08
C PRO A 21 17.83 31.89 4.83
N ILE A 22 16.77 32.20 4.08
CA ILE A 22 15.44 32.38 4.65
C ILE A 22 15.10 31.01 5.21
N ASP A 23 15.20 30.86 6.53
CA ASP A 23 14.73 29.69 7.26
C ASP A 23 13.28 29.45 6.86
N ALA A 24 13.09 28.52 5.91
CA ALA A 24 11.76 28.07 5.54
C ALA A 24 11.10 27.58 6.84
N PRO A 25 9.87 28.01 7.15
CA PRO A 25 9.20 27.55 8.36
C PRO A 25 9.23 26.03 8.35
N SER A 26 9.84 25.46 9.40
CA SER A 26 9.94 24.02 9.61
C SER A 26 8.57 23.43 9.38
N ARG A 27 8.49 22.41 8.52
CA ARG A 27 7.20 21.78 8.24
C ARG A 27 6.66 21.28 9.58
N PRO A 28 5.34 21.36 9.83
CA PRO A 28 4.74 20.79 11.04
C PRO A 28 5.14 19.32 11.28
N ASP A 29 5.57 18.63 10.22
CA ASP A 29 6.08 17.26 10.20
C ASP A 29 7.51 17.08 10.76
N ASP A 30 8.23 18.16 11.09
CA ASP A 30 9.64 18.10 11.52
C ASP A 30 9.81 17.86 13.03
N VAL A 31 8.73 17.93 13.83
CA VAL A 31 8.80 17.61 15.26
C VAL A 31 8.70 16.11 15.45
N ALA A 32 9.78 15.51 15.98
CA ALA A 32 9.79 14.09 16.31
C ALA A 32 8.64 13.76 17.28
N PRO A 33 7.86 12.71 17.01
CA PRO A 33 6.77 12.32 17.88
C PRO A 33 7.27 11.88 19.25
N PRO A 34 6.45 12.07 20.31
CA PRO A 34 6.84 11.60 21.65
C PRO A 34 7.03 10.07 21.67
N PRO A 35 8.01 9.57 22.46
CA PRO A 35 8.21 8.13 22.63
C PRO A 35 6.96 7.48 23.25
N PRO A 36 6.86 6.13 23.22
CA PRO A 36 5.76 5.45 23.88
C PRO A 36 5.74 5.74 25.39
N PRO A 37 4.54 5.95 25.98
CA PRO A 37 4.40 6.16 27.41
C PRO A 37 4.69 4.88 28.21
N GLU A 38 4.90 5.02 29.52
CA GLU A 38 5.06 3.86 30.41
C GLU A 38 3.76 3.08 30.62
N LYS A 39 2.61 3.76 30.52
CA LYS A 39 1.25 3.21 30.65
C LYS A 39 0.40 3.64 29.46
N GLY A 40 -0.54 2.79 29.05
CA GLY A 40 -1.43 3.10 27.93
C GLY A 40 -0.73 2.91 26.57
N ARG A 41 0.22 1.96 26.51
CA ARG A 41 0.97 1.64 25.29
C ARG A 41 0.06 1.12 24.17
N GLY A 42 -1.02 0.43 24.53
CA GLY A 42 -2.01 -0.06 23.59
C GLY A 42 -2.71 1.08 22.83
N GLU A 43 -3.26 2.06 23.56
CA GLU A 43 -3.90 3.23 22.97
C GLU A 43 -2.92 4.09 22.17
N TRP A 44 -1.71 4.28 22.70
CA TRP A 44 -0.65 5.00 21.99
C TRP A 44 -0.30 4.32 20.65
N LEU A 45 -0.13 3.00 20.64
CA LEU A 45 0.23 2.25 19.43
C LEU A 45 -0.89 2.32 18.38
N ILE A 46 -2.16 2.18 18.79
CA ILE A 46 -3.31 2.38 17.89
C ILE A 46 -3.27 3.78 17.27
N GLY A 47 -3.04 4.81 18.09
CA GLY A 47 -2.92 6.19 17.62
C GLY A 47 -1.77 6.39 16.63
N ARG A 48 -0.62 5.73 16.85
CA ARG A 48 0.53 5.76 15.94
C ARG A 48 0.26 5.13 14.58
N MET A 49 -0.36 3.96 14.57
CA MET A 49 -0.74 3.30 13.32
C MET A 49 -1.78 4.11 12.54
N LYS A 50 -2.74 4.72 13.24
CA LYS A 50 -3.70 5.66 12.65
C LYS A 50 -2.97 6.85 12.03
N ALA A 51 -2.06 7.49 12.76
CA ALA A 51 -1.31 8.64 12.26
C ALA A 51 -0.48 8.32 11.01
N LEU A 52 0.20 7.16 10.99
CA LEU A 52 0.93 6.69 9.80
C LEU A 52 0.00 6.52 8.59
N ALA A 53 -1.15 5.90 8.78
CA ALA A 53 -2.13 5.70 7.72
C ALA A 53 -2.75 7.03 7.24
N ASP A 54 -3.06 7.96 8.15
CA ASP A 54 -3.63 9.26 7.81
C ASP A 54 -2.66 10.15 7.06
N ALA A 55 -1.38 10.12 7.43
CA ALA A 55 -0.34 10.86 6.72
C ALA A 55 -0.04 10.22 5.35
N GLY A 56 -0.21 8.89 5.23
CA GLY A 56 0.09 8.09 4.05
C GLY A 56 1.50 8.33 3.53
N VAL A 57 2.46 8.08 4.42
CA VAL A 57 3.90 8.29 4.21
C VAL A 57 4.68 6.98 4.16
N LEU A 58 4.00 5.84 4.08
CA LEU A 58 4.64 4.53 4.09
C LEU A 58 5.50 4.28 2.85
N LEU A 59 5.42 5.10 1.80
CA LEU A 59 6.32 5.03 0.66
C LEU A 59 7.67 5.75 0.93
N GLU A 60 7.81 6.41 2.08
CA GLU A 60 8.96 7.25 2.44
C GLU A 60 9.60 6.71 3.74
N PRO A 61 10.59 5.79 3.66
CA PRO A 61 11.22 5.15 4.82
C PRO A 61 11.65 6.10 5.94
N ASP A 62 12.27 7.23 5.59
CA ASP A 62 12.75 8.21 6.57
C ASP A 62 11.59 8.88 7.32
N ARG A 63 10.45 9.11 6.66
CA ARG A 63 9.26 9.67 7.31
C ARG A 63 8.62 8.63 8.22
N VAL A 64 8.57 7.36 7.81
CA VAL A 64 8.10 6.27 8.67
C VAL A 64 8.97 6.17 9.93
N ALA A 65 10.30 6.17 9.77
CA ALA A 65 11.27 6.15 10.86
C ALA A 65 11.04 7.30 11.84
N ARG A 66 10.90 8.53 11.33
CA ARG A 66 10.58 9.71 12.15
C ARG A 66 9.23 9.58 12.84
N MET A 67 8.16 9.20 12.13
CA MET A 67 6.81 9.10 12.70
C MET A 67 6.69 8.04 13.80
N LEU A 68 7.55 7.02 13.76
CA LEU A 68 7.65 5.99 14.77
C LEU A 68 8.70 6.29 15.84
N SER A 69 9.50 7.34 15.71
CA SER A 69 10.68 7.59 16.55
C SER A 69 11.59 6.36 16.62
N LEU A 70 11.84 5.75 15.46
CA LEU A 70 12.73 4.60 15.26
C LEU A 70 13.87 4.96 14.31
N ASN A 71 14.99 4.27 14.45
CA ASN A 71 16.01 4.22 13.41
C ASN A 71 15.76 2.98 12.55
N LEU A 72 15.33 3.16 11.31
CA LEU A 72 15.11 2.08 10.37
C LEU A 72 16.31 1.98 9.43
N LYS A 73 16.92 0.80 9.35
CA LYS A 73 18.02 0.53 8.42
C LYS A 73 17.57 -0.47 7.38
N GLU A 74 17.85 -0.16 6.11
CA GLU A 74 17.68 -1.12 5.04
C GLU A 74 18.62 -2.31 5.26
N ASN A 75 18.07 -3.52 5.11
CA ASN A 75 18.81 -4.76 5.16
C ASN A 75 19.10 -5.23 3.71
N PRO A 76 20.27 -4.90 3.15
CA PRO A 76 20.59 -5.25 1.76
C PRO A 76 20.66 -6.77 1.53
N ALA A 77 21.00 -7.56 2.56
CA ALA A 77 21.03 -9.02 2.46
C ALA A 77 19.63 -9.65 2.30
N GLU A 78 18.59 -8.91 2.71
CA GLU A 78 17.19 -9.32 2.53
C GLU A 78 16.52 -8.59 1.36
N THR A 79 17.25 -7.71 0.66
CA THR A 79 16.74 -7.08 -0.55
C THR A 79 16.70 -8.12 -1.66
N LYS A 80 15.52 -8.31 -2.23
CA LYS A 80 15.29 -9.34 -3.24
C LYS A 80 14.87 -8.65 -4.53
N THR A 81 15.45 -9.07 -5.63
CA THR A 81 15.08 -8.60 -6.96
C THR A 81 14.71 -9.80 -7.81
N LYS A 82 13.56 -9.72 -8.47
CA LYS A 82 13.17 -10.67 -9.51
C LYS A 82 13.09 -9.91 -10.82
N SER A 83 13.94 -10.28 -11.77
CA SER A 83 13.76 -9.90 -13.17
C SER A 83 12.73 -10.81 -13.82
N SER A 84 11.99 -10.27 -14.79
CA SER A 84 11.20 -11.04 -15.74
C SER A 84 11.76 -10.79 -17.13
N ASP A 85 11.80 -11.84 -17.96
CA ASP A 85 12.10 -11.75 -19.39
C ASP A 85 10.88 -11.31 -20.21
N CYS A 86 9.72 -11.14 -19.55
CA CYS A 86 8.44 -10.78 -20.14
C CYS A 86 7.99 -11.73 -21.25
N ALA A 87 8.36 -13.01 -21.19
CA ALA A 87 7.85 -14.03 -22.09
C ALA A 87 6.34 -14.25 -21.90
N ASN A 88 5.87 -14.16 -20.66
CA ASN A 88 4.44 -14.13 -20.32
C ASN A 88 4.00 -12.68 -20.07
N PRO A 89 2.94 -12.16 -20.76
CA PRO A 89 2.47 -10.80 -20.58
C PRO A 89 1.95 -10.48 -19.17
N TYR A 90 1.63 -11.50 -18.37
CA TYR A 90 1.19 -11.38 -16.98
C TYR A 90 2.34 -11.39 -15.96
N ASP A 91 3.57 -11.55 -16.41
CA ASP A 91 4.72 -11.47 -15.52
C ASP A 91 5.01 -10.03 -15.07
N SER A 92 5.63 -9.92 -13.91
CA SER A 92 6.13 -8.67 -13.35
C SER A 92 7.53 -8.89 -12.78
N SER A 93 8.38 -7.88 -12.93
CA SER A 93 9.61 -7.75 -12.16
C SER A 93 9.34 -6.98 -10.88
N TRP A 94 10.14 -7.23 -9.84
CA TRP A 94 10.00 -6.54 -8.57
C TRP A 94 11.32 -6.36 -7.86
N GLU A 95 11.40 -5.30 -7.06
CA GLU A 95 12.47 -4.96 -6.13
C GLU A 95 11.84 -4.81 -4.74
N ILE A 96 12.25 -5.63 -3.79
CA ILE A 96 11.78 -5.60 -2.40
C ILE A 96 12.94 -5.10 -1.52
N SER A 97 12.78 -3.90 -0.97
CA SER A 97 13.64 -3.36 0.09
C SER A 97 13.04 -3.68 1.45
N ASN A 98 13.82 -4.33 2.32
CA ASN A 98 13.41 -4.65 3.69
C ASN A 98 14.15 -3.76 4.68
N TYR A 99 13.42 -3.23 5.65
CA TYR A 99 13.92 -2.32 6.67
C TYR A 99 13.63 -2.93 8.04
N ALA A 100 14.65 -2.88 8.91
CA ALA A 100 14.56 -3.36 10.28
C ALA A 100 14.87 -2.22 11.27
N PRO A 101 14.17 -2.15 12.41
CA PRO A 101 14.53 -1.22 13.47
C PRO A 101 15.92 -1.56 14.01
N GLN A 102 16.71 -0.53 14.28
CA GLN A 102 17.99 -0.64 14.97
C GLN A 102 17.79 -0.42 16.48
N GLU A 103 18.63 -1.06 17.29
CA GLU A 103 18.62 -0.83 18.74
C GLU A 103 19.19 0.55 19.11
N PRO A 104 18.66 1.20 20.17
CA PRO A 104 17.51 0.77 20.97
C PRO A 104 16.18 0.96 20.22
N ASN A 105 15.32 -0.07 20.22
CA ASN A 105 13.98 0.01 19.66
C ASN A 105 12.90 -0.12 20.77
N TRP A 106 11.79 0.59 20.63
CA TRP A 106 10.77 0.60 21.67
C TRP A 106 9.74 -0.52 21.55
N TYR A 107 9.67 -1.22 20.41
CA TYR A 107 8.67 -2.25 20.15
C TYR A 107 9.18 -3.62 20.62
N VAL A 108 9.26 -3.75 21.93
CA VAL A 108 9.76 -4.93 22.65
C VAL A 108 8.73 -5.41 23.69
N GLY A 109 8.95 -6.55 24.33
CA GLY A 109 8.06 -7.03 25.39
C GLY A 109 7.91 -6.03 26.54
N THR A 110 6.70 -5.83 27.05
CA THR A 110 6.44 -4.91 28.18
C THR A 110 5.50 -5.51 29.24
N PRO A 111 5.42 -4.94 30.46
CA PRO A 111 4.49 -5.40 31.49
C PRO A 111 3.00 -5.26 31.15
N GLU A 112 2.62 -4.41 30.17
CA GLU A 112 1.24 -4.31 29.67
C GLU A 112 0.89 -5.43 28.67
N GLY A 113 1.90 -6.16 28.20
CA GLY A 113 1.75 -7.26 27.25
C GLY A 113 1.47 -8.60 27.92
N VAL A 114 0.99 -9.52 27.10
CA VAL A 114 0.92 -10.96 27.35
C VAL A 114 1.95 -11.62 26.43
N PRO A 115 3.21 -11.79 26.89
CA PRO A 115 4.24 -12.47 26.11
C PRO A 115 3.83 -13.92 25.91
N HIS A 116 4.17 -14.49 24.75
CA HIS A 116 3.90 -15.90 24.43
C HIS A 116 2.44 -16.33 24.62
N MET A 117 1.50 -15.41 24.36
CA MET A 117 0.07 -15.71 24.41
C MET A 117 -0.26 -16.93 23.52
N LEU A 118 -1.06 -17.86 24.05
CA LEU A 118 -1.56 -18.98 23.28
C LEU A 118 -2.64 -18.51 22.31
N ARG A 119 -2.47 -18.83 21.02
CA ARG A 119 -3.53 -18.74 20.02
C ARG A 119 -4.13 -20.13 19.85
N PRO A 120 -5.42 -20.33 20.18
CA PRO A 120 -6.08 -21.62 19.99
C PRO A 120 -6.15 -21.96 18.49
N GLY A 121 -6.28 -23.24 18.16
CA GLY A 121 -6.54 -23.66 16.80
C GLY A 121 -8.00 -23.40 16.42
N PHE A 122 -8.26 -23.06 15.15
CA PHE A 122 -9.62 -22.91 14.63
C PHE A 122 -9.66 -23.28 13.14
N ALA A 123 -10.58 -24.18 12.77
CA ALA A 123 -10.73 -24.68 11.40
C ALA A 123 -9.38 -25.13 10.79
N ILE A 124 -8.88 -24.41 9.78
CA ILE A 124 -7.62 -24.70 9.07
C ILE A 124 -6.37 -24.17 9.79
N ASN A 125 -6.54 -23.32 10.80
CA ASN A 125 -5.45 -22.66 11.49
C ASN A 125 -5.04 -23.46 12.75
N PRO A 126 -3.82 -24.03 12.82
CA PRO A 126 -3.37 -24.78 13.99
C PRO A 126 -3.13 -23.85 15.19
N PRO A 127 -3.18 -24.39 16.42
CA PRO A 127 -2.78 -23.65 17.61
C PRO A 127 -1.32 -23.19 17.48
N ALA A 128 -1.01 -22.02 18.04
CA ALA A 128 0.32 -21.45 17.99
C ALA A 128 0.62 -20.64 19.26
N VAL A 129 1.90 -20.44 19.54
CA VAL A 129 2.37 -19.54 20.59
C VAL A 129 2.87 -18.26 19.92
N MET A 130 2.46 -17.09 20.42
CA MET A 130 2.95 -15.83 19.89
C MET A 130 4.44 -15.65 20.22
N GLY A 131 5.20 -15.09 19.28
CA GLY A 131 6.62 -14.75 19.49
C GLY A 131 6.80 -13.47 20.29
N ASP A 132 8.04 -12.98 20.31
CA ASP A 132 8.37 -11.66 20.82
C ASP A 132 7.95 -10.56 19.84
N PRO A 133 7.56 -9.36 20.32
CA PRO A 133 7.21 -8.25 19.44
C PRO A 133 8.27 -8.00 18.37
N LYS A 134 7.83 -7.97 17.11
CA LYS A 134 8.72 -7.77 15.95
C LYS A 134 8.10 -6.79 14.97
N LEU A 135 8.88 -5.81 14.55
CA LEU A 135 8.51 -4.85 13.53
C LEU A 135 9.24 -5.18 12.22
N ASN A 136 8.51 -5.29 11.12
CA ASN A 136 9.07 -5.44 9.77
C ASN A 136 8.49 -4.35 8.87
N TYR A 137 9.35 -3.69 8.09
CA TYR A 137 8.92 -2.72 7.11
C TYR A 137 9.46 -3.09 5.74
N THR A 138 8.57 -3.20 4.76
CA THR A 138 8.90 -3.60 3.40
C THR A 138 8.38 -2.58 2.42
N LEU A 139 9.24 -2.19 1.47
CA LEU A 139 8.90 -1.38 0.32
C LEU A 139 9.12 -2.23 -0.94
N THR A 140 8.08 -2.40 -1.73
CA THR A 140 8.13 -3.18 -2.97
C THR A 140 7.84 -2.27 -4.15
N ARG A 141 8.77 -2.19 -5.09
CA ARG A 141 8.54 -1.61 -6.42
C ARG A 141 8.24 -2.72 -7.40
N ILE A 142 7.13 -2.61 -8.11
CA ILE A 142 6.67 -3.59 -9.08
C ILE A 142 6.66 -2.95 -10.46
N LYS A 143 7.19 -3.68 -11.45
CA LYS A 143 7.11 -3.31 -12.87
C LYS A 143 6.46 -4.44 -13.65
N SER A 144 5.22 -4.23 -14.09
CA SER A 144 4.49 -5.15 -14.94
C SER A 144 5.06 -5.14 -16.36
N CYS A 145 5.14 -6.31 -16.99
CA CYS A 145 5.62 -6.41 -18.37
C CYS A 145 4.72 -5.67 -19.36
N THR A 146 3.41 -5.70 -19.16
CA THR A 146 2.43 -5.17 -20.12
C THR A 146 1.48 -4.13 -19.56
N GLY A 147 1.30 -4.05 -18.23
CA GLY A 147 0.29 -3.19 -17.62
C GLY A 147 -1.15 -3.60 -17.95
N ARG A 148 -1.35 -4.88 -18.34
CA ARG A 148 -2.64 -5.39 -18.81
C ARG A 148 -3.72 -5.33 -17.73
N SER A 149 -3.39 -5.67 -16.49
CA SER A 149 -4.30 -5.74 -15.34
C SER A 149 -4.02 -4.71 -14.23
N GLU A 150 -2.89 -4.02 -14.33
CA GLU A 150 -2.34 -3.11 -13.30
C GLU A 150 -1.51 -1.99 -13.98
N PRO A 151 -1.08 -0.93 -13.28
CA PRO A 151 -0.17 0.06 -13.86
C PRO A 151 1.15 -0.59 -14.25
N LYS A 152 1.83 -0.03 -15.24
CA LYS A 152 3.13 -0.58 -15.67
C LYS A 152 4.19 -0.53 -14.57
N GLU A 153 4.12 0.48 -13.70
CA GLU A 153 4.98 0.60 -12.52
C GLU A 153 4.17 1.15 -11.34
N TYR A 154 4.39 0.59 -10.16
CA TYR A 154 3.81 1.07 -8.93
C TYR A 154 4.61 0.59 -7.71
N THR A 155 4.44 1.30 -6.60
CA THR A 155 5.07 1.02 -5.32
C THR A 155 4.02 0.65 -4.29
N GLU A 156 4.36 -0.34 -3.47
CA GLU A 156 3.60 -0.75 -2.30
C GLU A 156 4.51 -0.76 -1.08
N ALA A 157 3.95 -0.40 0.05
CA ALA A 157 4.63 -0.45 1.33
C ALA A 157 3.78 -1.19 2.36
N ARG A 158 4.46 -1.92 3.23
CA ARG A 158 3.86 -2.71 4.30
C ARG A 158 4.70 -2.59 5.56
N LEU A 159 4.08 -2.18 6.65
CA LEU A 159 4.65 -2.13 7.99
C LEU A 159 3.87 -3.10 8.88
N ASP A 160 4.52 -4.17 9.31
CA ASP A 160 3.96 -5.21 10.17
C ASP A 160 4.42 -5.04 11.61
N PHE A 161 3.45 -4.88 12.51
CA PHE A 161 3.61 -5.03 13.95
C PHE A 161 3.20 -6.45 14.33
N SER A 162 4.18 -7.36 14.35
CA SER A 162 3.96 -8.75 14.72
C SER A 162 3.97 -8.93 16.23
N TYR A 163 3.20 -9.91 16.72
CA TYR A 163 3.14 -10.32 18.13
C TYR A 163 2.86 -9.16 19.09
N THR A 164 1.93 -8.29 18.70
CA THR A 164 1.56 -7.09 19.47
C THR A 164 1.11 -7.42 20.88
N SER A 165 0.56 -8.62 21.11
CA SER A 165 0.19 -9.09 22.45
C SER A 165 1.35 -8.99 23.44
N GLY A 166 2.61 -9.27 23.04
CA GLY A 166 3.77 -9.14 23.92
C GLY A 166 4.17 -7.70 24.25
N TYR A 167 3.84 -6.75 23.37
CA TYR A 167 4.09 -5.32 23.58
C TYR A 167 3.00 -4.68 24.45
N ALA A 168 1.73 -4.91 24.12
CA ALA A 168 0.57 -4.44 24.88
C ALA A 168 -0.66 -5.29 24.57
N CYS A 169 -1.47 -5.60 25.59
CA CYS A 169 -2.74 -6.28 25.37
C CYS A 169 -3.82 -5.31 24.86
N ILE A 170 -3.84 -5.09 23.53
CA ILE A 170 -4.92 -4.33 22.87
C ILE A 170 -6.14 -5.22 22.70
N THR A 171 -7.29 -4.82 23.24
CA THR A 171 -8.55 -5.57 23.13
C THR A 171 -9.50 -4.93 22.09
N PRO A 172 -10.50 -5.65 21.54
CA PRO A 172 -11.47 -5.04 20.64
C PRO A 172 -12.23 -3.85 21.27
N PRO A 173 -12.65 -3.88 22.56
CA PRO A 173 -13.21 -2.69 23.21
C PRO A 173 -12.25 -1.49 23.27
N MET A 174 -10.96 -1.72 23.52
CA MET A 174 -9.94 -0.66 23.48
C MET A 174 -9.81 -0.08 22.08
N LEU A 175 -9.74 -0.94 21.05
CA LEU A 175 -9.69 -0.51 19.66
C LEU A 175 -10.92 0.32 19.28
N GLY A 176 -12.12 -0.14 19.63
CA GLY A 176 -13.36 0.58 19.35
C GLY A 176 -13.48 1.92 20.10
N LYS A 177 -12.83 2.06 21.26
CA LYS A 177 -12.76 3.33 22.01
C LYS A 177 -11.80 4.32 21.38
N VAL A 178 -10.62 3.86 20.94
CA VAL A 178 -9.54 4.74 20.42
C VAL A 178 -9.71 5.03 18.92
N LEU A 179 -10.24 4.07 18.17
CA LEU A 179 -10.40 4.12 16.73
C LEU A 179 -11.78 3.56 16.31
N PRO A 180 -12.89 4.25 16.63
CA PRO A 180 -14.25 3.79 16.32
C PRO A 180 -14.55 3.67 14.81
N GLU A 181 -13.74 4.29 13.97
CA GLU A 181 -13.81 4.18 12.51
C GLU A 181 -13.31 2.83 11.99
N ALA A 182 -12.50 2.10 12.77
CA ALA A 182 -12.07 0.76 12.39
C ALA A 182 -13.27 -0.20 12.36
N LYS A 183 -13.50 -0.86 11.21
CA LYS A 183 -14.64 -1.74 11.00
C LYS A 183 -14.23 -3.20 10.97
N TYR A 184 -14.95 -4.01 11.74
CA TYR A 184 -14.84 -5.46 11.66
C TYR A 184 -15.23 -5.95 10.27
N SER A 185 -14.41 -6.80 9.67
CA SER A 185 -14.77 -7.58 8.50
C SER A 185 -14.84 -9.04 8.89
N GLN A 186 -15.96 -9.69 8.57
CA GLN A 186 -16.11 -11.11 8.83
C GLN A 186 -15.09 -11.92 8.02
N ALA A 187 -14.38 -12.83 8.69
CA ALA A 187 -13.55 -13.85 8.05
C ALA A 187 -13.96 -15.25 8.51
N THR A 188 -13.66 -16.27 7.72
CA THR A 188 -14.20 -17.64 7.89
C THR A 188 -13.28 -18.59 8.66
N ASP A 189 -12.05 -18.19 8.96
CA ASP A 189 -10.98 -19.04 9.43
C ASP A 189 -10.53 -18.73 10.88
N GLY A 190 -11.38 -18.05 11.65
CA GLY A 190 -11.12 -17.69 13.05
C GLY A 190 -10.29 -16.41 13.21
N VAL A 191 -9.85 -15.79 12.10
CA VAL A 191 -9.31 -14.42 12.14
C VAL A 191 -10.47 -13.44 12.31
N MET A 192 -10.25 -12.41 13.11
CA MET A 192 -11.22 -11.34 13.33
C MET A 192 -10.58 -10.00 12.97
N PRO A 193 -10.46 -9.67 11.67
CA PRO A 193 -9.76 -8.47 11.23
C PRO A 193 -10.63 -7.22 11.39
N TYR A 194 -10.01 -6.13 11.86
CA TYR A 194 -10.60 -4.79 11.82
C TYR A 194 -9.81 -3.91 10.86
N TYR A 195 -10.51 -3.17 10.01
CA TYR A 195 -9.92 -2.34 8.98
C TYR A 195 -10.18 -0.87 9.23
N TYR A 196 -9.12 -0.07 9.15
CA TYR A 196 -9.17 1.38 9.11
C TYR A 196 -8.61 1.87 7.77
N THR A 197 -9.27 2.84 7.14
CA THR A 197 -8.74 3.53 5.95
C THR A 197 -8.30 4.93 6.38
N GLY A 198 -7.02 5.23 6.19
CA GLY A 198 -6.46 6.56 6.40
C GLY A 198 -6.49 7.36 5.10
N LYS A 199 -5.33 7.85 4.67
CA LYS A 199 -5.19 8.60 3.42
C LYS A 199 -5.71 7.81 2.23
N PHE A 200 -6.60 8.43 1.45
CA PHE A 200 -7.09 7.87 0.19
C PHE A 200 -7.26 9.00 -0.82
N ASP A 201 -6.29 9.14 -1.72
CA ASP A 201 -6.23 10.19 -2.73
C ASP A 201 -5.97 9.60 -4.12
N ASP A 202 -5.72 10.46 -5.10
CA ASP A 202 -5.44 10.05 -6.47
C ASP A 202 -4.17 9.22 -6.63
N VAL A 203 -3.19 9.40 -5.74
CA VAL A 203 -1.88 8.75 -5.83
C VAL A 203 -1.90 7.40 -5.15
N SER A 204 -2.47 7.30 -3.95
CA SER A 204 -2.38 6.09 -3.15
C SER A 204 -3.53 5.94 -2.15
N LYS A 205 -3.61 4.75 -1.55
CA LYS A 205 -4.46 4.47 -0.39
C LYS A 205 -3.63 3.85 0.71
N ALA A 206 -3.81 4.32 1.94
CA ALA A 206 -3.23 3.77 3.14
C ALA A 206 -4.31 3.18 4.07
N THR A 207 -4.03 2.02 4.64
CA THR A 207 -4.95 1.26 5.51
C THR A 207 -4.23 0.66 6.69
N VAL A 208 -4.94 0.46 7.80
CA VAL A 208 -4.50 -0.36 8.94
C VAL A 208 -5.41 -1.58 9.04
N GLU A 209 -4.82 -2.75 9.16
CA GLU A 209 -5.50 -4.01 9.45
C GLU A 209 -5.06 -4.50 10.84
N PHE A 210 -6.00 -4.68 11.75
CA PHE A 210 -5.77 -5.20 13.09
C PHE A 210 -6.24 -6.66 13.15
N HIS A 211 -5.34 -7.57 13.49
CA HIS A 211 -5.60 -9.00 13.49
C HIS A 211 -5.85 -9.53 14.91
N PHE A 212 -7.10 -9.87 15.20
CA PHE A 212 -7.48 -10.69 16.34
C PHE A 212 -7.74 -12.12 15.89
N PHE A 213 -7.79 -13.05 16.85
CA PHE A 213 -8.17 -14.43 16.58
C PHE A 213 -9.20 -14.90 17.61
N VAL A 214 -10.12 -15.76 17.17
CA VAL A 214 -11.15 -16.32 18.06
C VAL A 214 -10.49 -16.99 19.26
N GLY A 215 -10.97 -16.68 20.47
CA GLY A 215 -10.42 -17.22 21.71
C GLY A 215 -9.14 -16.54 22.21
N THR A 216 -8.62 -15.53 21.51
CA THR A 216 -7.54 -14.66 22.04
C THR A 216 -8.13 -13.38 22.64
N GLN A 217 -7.53 -12.89 23.72
CA GLN A 217 -7.99 -11.68 24.41
C GLN A 217 -7.34 -10.40 23.86
N CYS A 218 -6.12 -10.53 23.33
CA CYS A 218 -5.30 -9.42 22.86
C CYS A 218 -5.12 -9.49 21.33
N LEU A 219 -4.85 -8.34 20.72
CA LEU A 219 -4.40 -8.21 19.34
C LEU A 219 -3.13 -9.03 19.10
N ILE A 220 -3.13 -9.82 18.03
CA ILE A 220 -1.97 -10.65 17.66
C ILE A 220 -0.97 -9.84 16.84
N GLY A 221 -1.46 -8.99 15.96
CA GLY A 221 -0.63 -8.12 15.15
C GLY A 221 -1.45 -7.08 14.43
N ALA A 222 -0.76 -6.12 13.83
CA ALA A 222 -1.37 -5.15 12.96
C ALA A 222 -0.49 -4.88 11.75
N THR A 223 -1.12 -4.56 10.62
CA THR A 223 -0.43 -4.23 9.37
C THR A 223 -0.87 -2.86 8.91
N VAL A 224 0.06 -1.92 8.72
CA VAL A 224 -0.19 -0.68 8.00
C VAL A 224 0.29 -0.88 6.55
N ARG A 225 -0.57 -0.63 5.58
CA ARG A 225 -0.26 -0.76 4.14
C ARG A 225 -0.50 0.54 3.42
N GLN A 226 0.31 0.82 2.41
CA GLN A 226 0.05 1.85 1.42
C GLN A 226 0.36 1.32 0.03
N SER A 227 -0.51 1.60 -0.95
CA SER A 227 -0.31 1.14 -2.32
C SER A 227 -0.76 2.21 -3.31
N GLU A 228 0.08 2.48 -4.30
CA GLU A 228 -0.26 3.35 -5.43
C GLU A 228 -1.35 2.72 -6.31
N LYS A 229 -1.35 1.38 -6.45
CA LYS A 229 -2.41 0.63 -7.16
C LYS A 229 -3.77 0.69 -6.43
N SER A 230 -3.83 1.28 -5.25
CA SER A 230 -5.10 1.48 -4.53
C SER A 230 -5.56 2.94 -4.56
N GLY A 231 -4.82 3.84 -5.22
CA GLY A 231 -5.19 5.25 -5.38
C GLY A 231 -6.40 5.46 -6.30
N LYS A 232 -7.13 6.56 -6.11
CA LYS A 232 -8.37 6.87 -6.83
C LYS A 232 -8.14 6.95 -8.34
N ARG A 233 -7.00 7.49 -8.80
CA ARG A 233 -6.66 7.56 -10.22
C ARG A 233 -6.57 6.17 -10.85
N PHE A 234 -5.89 5.24 -10.18
CA PHE A 234 -5.84 3.87 -10.66
C PHE A 234 -7.23 3.21 -10.64
N LEU A 235 -7.98 3.37 -9.56
CA LEU A 235 -9.32 2.77 -9.45
C LEU A 235 -10.29 3.29 -10.52
N ARG A 236 -10.18 4.57 -10.92
CA ARG A 236 -10.92 5.11 -12.08
C ARG A 236 -10.51 4.43 -13.39
N ALA A 237 -9.20 4.33 -13.65
CA ALA A 237 -8.69 3.64 -14.83
C ALA A 237 -9.16 2.18 -14.89
N GLN A 238 -9.07 1.47 -13.75
CA GLN A 238 -9.50 0.09 -13.61
C GLN A 238 -11.01 -0.04 -13.86
N SER A 239 -11.83 0.85 -13.30
CA SER A 239 -13.28 0.83 -13.51
C SER A 239 -13.66 1.03 -14.98
N ARG A 240 -13.03 1.99 -15.66
CA ARG A 240 -13.24 2.24 -17.11
C ARG A 240 -12.80 1.05 -17.96
N PHE A 241 -11.63 0.49 -17.68
CA PHE A 241 -11.14 -0.71 -18.35
C PHE A 241 -12.10 -1.89 -18.16
N GLN A 242 -12.55 -2.17 -16.93
CA GLN A 242 -13.46 -3.29 -16.63
C GLN A 242 -14.81 -3.14 -17.32
N LYS A 243 -15.34 -1.92 -17.44
CA LYS A 243 -16.56 -1.65 -18.21
C LYS A 243 -16.39 -1.99 -19.69
N CYS A 244 -15.28 -1.57 -20.31
CA CYS A 244 -14.98 -1.92 -21.70
C CYS A 244 -14.77 -3.44 -21.86
N LYS A 245 -13.93 -4.04 -20.99
CA LYS A 245 -13.63 -5.47 -21.03
C LYS A 245 -14.89 -6.31 -20.93
N ARG A 246 -15.84 -5.95 -20.07
CA ARG A 246 -17.12 -6.65 -19.96
C ARG A 246 -17.88 -6.71 -21.28
N GLN A 247 -17.91 -5.61 -22.03
CA GLN A 247 -18.55 -5.58 -23.34
C GLN A 247 -17.77 -6.42 -24.36
N ALA A 248 -16.44 -6.27 -24.39
CA ALA A 248 -15.59 -7.04 -25.31
C ALA A 248 -15.66 -8.56 -25.04
N ASP A 249 -15.70 -8.96 -23.77
CA ASP A 249 -15.86 -10.36 -23.38
C ASP A 249 -17.23 -10.89 -23.85
N HIS A 250 -18.30 -10.09 -23.72
CA HIS A 250 -19.62 -10.47 -24.23
C HIS A 250 -19.65 -10.63 -25.76
N GLU A 251 -19.08 -9.67 -26.49
CA GLU A 251 -18.94 -9.73 -27.97
C GLU A 251 -18.14 -10.98 -28.39
N PHE A 252 -17.04 -11.28 -27.70
CA PHE A 252 -16.26 -12.49 -27.93
C PHE A 252 -17.11 -13.75 -27.69
N CYS A 253 -17.87 -13.76 -26.60
CA CYS A 253 -18.76 -14.85 -26.28
C CYS A 253 -19.81 -15.05 -27.40
N GLU A 254 -20.51 -14.00 -27.85
CA GLU A 254 -21.51 -14.10 -28.92
C GLU A 254 -20.97 -14.67 -30.24
N SER A 255 -19.69 -14.40 -30.55
CA SER A 255 -19.06 -14.80 -31.83
C SER A 255 -18.33 -16.15 -31.79
N HIS A 256 -18.35 -16.88 -30.67
CA HIS A 256 -17.64 -18.15 -30.51
C HIS A 256 -18.56 -19.25 -30.00
N GLU A 257 -18.21 -20.51 -30.28
CA GLU A 257 -18.91 -21.64 -29.64
C GLU A 257 -18.79 -21.57 -28.11
N PRO A 258 -19.78 -22.10 -27.36
CA PRO A 258 -19.70 -22.21 -25.91
C PRO A 258 -18.43 -22.95 -25.48
N PHE A 259 -17.77 -22.47 -24.44
CA PHE A 259 -16.56 -23.06 -23.90
C PHE A 259 -16.59 -23.06 -22.37
N SER A 260 -15.86 -23.99 -21.76
CA SER A 260 -15.66 -24.09 -20.32
C SER A 260 -14.57 -23.14 -19.84
N TRP A 261 -14.68 -22.63 -18.61
CA TRP A 261 -13.62 -21.87 -17.94
C TRP A 261 -12.34 -22.67 -17.69
N SER A 262 -12.39 -24.00 -17.86
CA SER A 262 -11.19 -24.85 -17.87
C SER A 262 -10.42 -24.82 -19.19
N GLU A 263 -10.99 -24.27 -20.27
CA GLU A 263 -10.35 -24.17 -21.59
C GLU A 263 -9.45 -22.93 -21.65
N GLY A 264 -8.24 -23.05 -21.07
CA GLY A 264 -7.29 -21.94 -20.92
C GLY A 264 -7.01 -21.17 -22.22
N ASP A 265 -6.93 -21.85 -23.37
CA ASP A 265 -6.69 -21.18 -24.66
C ASP A 265 -7.84 -20.28 -25.10
N LYS A 266 -9.10 -20.66 -24.81
CA LYS A 266 -10.28 -19.82 -25.08
C LYS A 266 -10.31 -18.62 -24.15
N ILE A 267 -9.91 -18.80 -22.89
CA ILE A 267 -9.77 -17.70 -21.92
C ILE A 267 -8.67 -16.73 -22.34
N ASN A 268 -7.54 -17.24 -22.84
CA ASN A 268 -6.46 -16.41 -23.37
C ASN A 268 -6.91 -15.63 -24.61
N ALA A 269 -7.58 -16.28 -25.57
CA ALA A 269 -8.12 -15.64 -26.75
C ALA A 269 -9.15 -14.55 -26.41
N MET A 270 -10.05 -14.80 -25.45
CA MET A 270 -11.02 -13.81 -24.96
C MET A 270 -10.31 -12.62 -24.32
N ASN A 271 -9.32 -12.87 -23.48
CA ASN A 271 -8.53 -11.80 -22.89
C ASN A 271 -7.81 -11.00 -23.97
N ASP A 272 -7.23 -11.65 -24.98
CA ASP A 272 -6.48 -11.01 -26.08
C ASP A 272 -7.40 -10.16 -26.93
N PHE A 273 -8.61 -10.65 -27.23
CA PHE A 273 -9.66 -9.87 -27.87
C PHE A 273 -10.01 -8.62 -27.05
N ALA A 274 -10.22 -8.77 -25.73
CA ALA A 274 -10.49 -7.62 -24.86
C ALA A 274 -9.31 -6.63 -24.83
N ALA A 275 -8.07 -7.10 -24.82
CA ALA A 275 -6.89 -6.24 -24.84
C ALA A 275 -6.74 -5.48 -26.17
N GLN A 276 -7.04 -6.13 -27.31
CA GLN A 276 -7.06 -5.47 -28.62
C GLN A 276 -8.17 -4.42 -28.70
N ARG A 277 -9.35 -4.72 -28.14
CA ARG A 277 -10.53 -3.86 -28.21
C ARG A 277 -10.45 -2.67 -27.25
N CYS A 278 -9.99 -2.92 -26.02
CA CYS A 278 -10.02 -1.95 -24.93
C CYS A 278 -8.67 -1.32 -24.61
N GLY A 279 -7.56 -1.90 -25.09
CA GLY A 279 -6.22 -1.57 -24.62
C GLY A 279 -5.89 -2.27 -23.29
N THR A 280 -5.04 -1.64 -22.48
CA THR A 280 -4.60 -2.15 -21.17
C THR A 280 -5.07 -1.25 -20.02
N VAL A 281 -5.08 -1.74 -18.78
CA VAL A 281 -5.33 -0.88 -17.61
C VAL A 281 -4.36 0.29 -17.56
N ASP A 282 -3.08 0.05 -17.85
CA ASP A 282 -2.08 1.13 -17.93
C ASP A 282 -2.45 2.18 -18.98
N SER A 283 -2.96 1.78 -20.15
CA SER A 283 -3.39 2.73 -21.19
C SER A 283 -4.54 3.65 -20.74
N TYR A 284 -5.43 3.16 -19.88
CA TYR A 284 -6.44 4.01 -19.22
C TYR A 284 -5.79 4.90 -18.16
N PHE A 285 -4.89 4.34 -17.33
CA PHE A 285 -4.21 5.06 -16.27
C PHE A 285 -3.40 6.25 -16.78
N GLN A 286 -2.66 6.09 -17.88
CA GLN A 286 -1.91 7.19 -18.53
C GLN A 286 -2.83 8.32 -19.03
N LYS A 287 -4.09 8.01 -19.36
CA LYS A 287 -5.11 8.99 -19.78
C LYS A 287 -5.91 9.57 -18.62
N GLU A 288 -5.87 8.97 -17.43
CA GLU A 288 -6.55 9.52 -16.26
C GLU A 288 -5.88 10.83 -15.82
N PRO A 289 -6.66 11.89 -15.55
CA PRO A 289 -6.13 13.12 -15.00
C PRO A 289 -5.47 12.86 -13.64
N LEU A 290 -4.47 13.69 -13.30
CA LEU A 290 -3.76 13.61 -12.02
C LEU A 290 -4.68 13.78 -10.82
N SER A 291 -5.76 14.54 -10.98
CA SER A 291 -6.84 14.68 -10.00
C SER A 291 -8.21 14.41 -10.62
N GLY A 292 -9.15 13.90 -9.83
CA GLY A 292 -10.50 13.63 -10.29
C GLY A 292 -11.49 13.28 -9.19
N GLY A 293 -12.73 13.00 -9.59
CA GLY A 293 -13.77 12.51 -8.67
C GLY A 293 -13.50 11.10 -8.15
N ASP A 294 -14.39 10.62 -7.30
CA ASP A 294 -14.29 9.26 -6.78
C ASP A 294 -14.44 8.20 -7.89
N PRO A 295 -13.76 7.05 -7.76
CA PRO A 295 -13.88 5.97 -8.73
C PRO A 295 -15.29 5.39 -8.72
N GLU A 296 -15.83 5.12 -9.91
CA GLU A 296 -17.08 4.38 -10.04
C GLU A 296 -16.89 2.95 -9.53
N PRO A 297 -17.88 2.35 -8.86
CA PRO A 297 -17.81 0.98 -8.39
C PRO A 297 -17.45 0.03 -9.54
N LEU A 298 -16.56 -0.92 -9.28
CA LEU A 298 -16.24 -1.96 -10.25
C LEU A 298 -17.52 -2.72 -10.62
N PRO A 299 -17.71 -3.08 -11.91
CA PRO A 299 -18.82 -3.93 -12.32
C PRO A 299 -18.81 -5.21 -11.49
N ARG A 300 -19.89 -5.48 -10.75
CA ARG A 300 -20.04 -6.74 -10.02
C ARG A 300 -20.49 -7.82 -11.00
N TRP A 301 -19.77 -8.93 -11.04
CA TRP A 301 -20.28 -10.18 -11.58
C TRP A 301 -21.23 -10.77 -10.56
N ASN A 302 -22.51 -10.86 -10.90
CA ASN A 302 -23.47 -11.58 -10.08
C ASN A 302 -23.23 -13.07 -10.29
N TYR A 303 -22.24 -13.63 -9.58
CA TYR A 303 -22.01 -15.07 -9.61
C TYR A 303 -23.33 -15.83 -9.37
N PRO A 304 -23.68 -16.84 -10.19
CA PRO A 304 -22.82 -17.52 -11.16
C PRO A 304 -22.70 -16.87 -12.55
N LYS A 305 -23.34 -15.72 -12.81
CA LYS A 305 -23.41 -15.11 -14.14
C LYS A 305 -22.05 -14.75 -14.71
N THR A 306 -21.71 -15.34 -15.85
CA THR A 306 -20.48 -15.08 -16.61
C THR A 306 -20.76 -14.18 -17.82
N PRO A 307 -19.74 -13.54 -18.45
CA PRO A 307 -19.94 -12.76 -19.68
C PRO A 307 -20.56 -13.58 -20.82
N CYS A 308 -20.41 -14.91 -20.76
CA CYS A 308 -20.90 -15.84 -21.75
C CYS A 308 -22.30 -16.41 -21.44
N ASP A 309 -22.91 -16.04 -20.31
CA ASP A 309 -24.24 -16.52 -19.93
C ASP A 309 -25.33 -15.70 -20.64
N GLY A 310 -26.34 -16.39 -21.18
CA GLY A 310 -27.47 -15.75 -21.88
C GLY A 310 -27.31 -15.59 -23.39
N ARG A 311 -26.38 -16.34 -24.00
CA ARG A 311 -26.41 -16.64 -25.44
C ARG A 311 -27.59 -17.54 -25.79
#